data_AF-A0A921AZ26-F1
#
_entry.id   AF-A0A921AZ26-F1
#
_cell.length_a   1.000
_cell.length_b   1.000
_cell.length_c   1.000
_cell.angle_alpha   90.00
_cell.angle_beta   90.00
_cell.angle_gamma   90.00
#
_symmetry.space_group_name_H-M   'P 1'
#
loop_
_entity.id
_entity.type
_entity.pdbx_description
1 polymer ?
#
loop_
_entity_poly.entity_id
_entity_poly.type
_entity_poly.pdbx_seq_one_letter_code
_entity_poly.pdbx_strand_id
1 'polypeptide(L)' 'MLIHGENGHGPFPWDLPLWQPDYAIFFGVLYAVLLILGIGLTLVFARAIRDAKNGHKEH' A
#
# COMPACT_ATOMS: atom_id res chain seq x y z
N MET A 1 -34.51 -16.31 -8.85
CA MET A 1 -33.70 -15.93 -10.02
C MET A 1 -32.91 -14.71 -9.61
N LEU A 2 -31.60 -14.84 -9.40
CA LEU A 2 -30.72 -13.68 -9.37
C LEU A 2 -30.35 -13.42 -10.83
N ILE A 3 -30.88 -12.36 -11.42
CA ILE A 3 -30.53 -11.95 -12.77
C ILE A 3 -29.10 -11.39 -12.70
N HIS A 4 -28.16 -12.15 -13.24
CA HIS A 4 -26.73 -11.90 -13.27
C HIS A 4 -26.36 -10.74 -14.22
N GLY A 5 -27.07 -9.61 -14.18
CA GLY A 5 -26.85 -8.53 -15.15
C GLY A 5 -27.63 -7.22 -14.98
N GLU A 6 -28.33 -6.96 -13.87
CA GLU A 6 -29.08 -5.69 -13.71
C GLU A 6 -28.31 -4.57 -12.97
N ASN A 7 -27.13 -4.85 -12.44
CA ASN A 7 -26.17 -3.82 -12.02
C ASN A 7 -24.87 -4.13 -12.75
N GLY A 8 -24.31 -3.14 -13.44
CA GLY A 8 -23.18 -3.24 -14.38
C GLY A 8 -21.83 -3.68 -13.77
N HIS A 9 -21.83 -4.66 -12.89
CA HIS A 9 -20.65 -5.39 -12.44
C HIS A 9 -20.15 -6.28 -13.59
N GLY A 10 -19.57 -5.66 -14.61
CA GLY A 10 -18.47 -6.32 -15.28
C GLY A 10 -17.43 -6.67 -14.21
N PRO A 11 -16.77 -7.84 -14.25
CA PRO A 11 -15.65 -8.19 -13.38
C PRO A 11 -14.40 -7.34 -13.71
N PHE A 12 -14.61 -6.12 -14.19
CA PHE A 12 -13.58 -5.24 -14.67
C PHE A 12 -13.15 -4.34 -13.51
N PRO A 13 -11.87 -4.40 -13.10
CA PRO A 13 -11.37 -3.76 -11.88
C PRO A 13 -11.42 -2.23 -11.92
N TRP A 14 -11.75 -1.65 -13.08
CA TRP A 14 -11.82 -0.21 -13.32
C TRP A 14 -13.17 0.42 -12.96
N ASP A 15 -14.21 -0.37 -12.69
CA ASP A 15 -15.52 0.11 -12.22
C ASP A 15 -15.66 0.02 -10.69
N LEU A 16 -14.53 0.06 -9.98
CA LEU A 16 -14.55 0.17 -8.52
C LEU A 16 -14.81 1.64 -8.14
N PRO A 17 -15.95 1.97 -7.49
CA PRO A 17 -16.26 3.34 -7.12
C PRO A 17 -15.41 3.76 -5.91
N LEU A 18 -14.17 4.19 -6.17
CA LEU A 18 -13.21 4.65 -5.15
C LEU A 18 -13.74 5.80 -4.27
N TRP A 19 -14.78 6.49 -4.75
CA TRP A 19 -15.48 7.57 -4.04
C TRP A 19 -16.60 7.09 -3.12
N GLN A 20 -16.93 5.79 -3.13
CA GLN A 20 -17.83 5.25 -2.12
C GLN A 20 -17.14 5.30 -0.74
N PRO A 21 -17.83 5.78 0.31
CA PRO A 21 -17.25 5.99 1.63
C PRO A 21 -16.54 4.75 2.20
N ASP A 22 -17.12 3.57 2.01
CA ASP A 22 -16.57 2.30 2.51
C ASP A 22 -15.20 1.98 1.90
N TYR A 23 -15.06 2.15 0.58
CA TYR A 23 -13.79 1.93 -0.11
C TYR A 23 -12.76 3.01 0.24
N ALA A 24 -13.18 4.27 0.35
CA ALA A 24 -12.29 5.37 0.72
C ALA A 24 -11.66 5.16 2.10
N ILE A 25 -12.44 4.70 3.10
CA ILE A 25 -11.93 4.41 4.44
C ILE A 25 -11.01 3.19 4.42
N PHE A 26 -11.41 2.11 3.78
CA PHE A 26 -10.61 0.89 3.69
C PHE A 26 -9.24 1.14 3.05
N PHE A 27 -9.22 1.76 1.85
CA PHE A 27 -7.98 2.08 1.15
C PHE A 27 -7.17 3.16 1.86
N GLY A 28 -7.83 4.14 2.49
CA GLY A 28 -7.15 5.17 3.29
C GLY A 28 -6.35 4.58 4.44
N VAL A 29 -6.97 3.72 5.25
CA VAL A 29 -6.28 3.03 6.35
C VAL A 29 -5.19 2.11 5.84
N LEU A 30 -5.46 1.34 4.77
CA LEU A 30 -4.48 0.45 4.14
C LEU A 30 -3.23 1.22 3.72
N TYR A 31 -3.39 2.31 2.98
CA TYR A 31 -2.27 3.12 2.52
C TYR A 31 -1.55 3.83 3.66
N ALA A 32 -2.26 4.27 4.70
CA ALA A 32 -1.63 4.85 5.88
C ALA A 32 -0.71 3.84 6.59
N VAL A 33 -1.16 2.60 6.79
CA VAL A 33 -0.35 1.53 7.39
C VAL A 33 0.86 1.20 6.51
N LEU A 34 0.64 1.04 5.20
CA LEU A 34 1.73 0.79 4.24
C LEU A 34 2.77 1.91 4.24
N LEU A 35 2.34 3.16 4.36
CA LEU A 35 3.23 4.32 4.44
C LEU A 35 4.06 4.28 5.73
N ILE A 36 3.44 4.02 6.88
CA ILE A 36 4.15 3.91 8.17
C ILE A 36 5.19 2.78 8.12
N LEU A 37 4.81 1.61 7.60
CA LEU A 37 5.72 0.48 7.43
C LEU A 37 6.84 0.80 6.44
N GLY A 38 6.53 1.45 5.32
CA GLY A 38 7.51 1.85 4.32
C GLY A 38 8.54 2.84 4.88
N ILE A 39 8.09 3.84 5.65
CA ILE A 39 9.00 4.79 6.31
C ILE A 39 9.87 4.06 7.33
N GLY A 40 9.27 3.23 8.20
CA GLY A 40 10.00 2.48 9.22
C GLY A 40 11.07 1.59 8.62
N LEU A 41 10.72 0.82 7.59
CA LEU A 41 11.65 -0.05 6.87
C LEU A 41 12.76 0.74 6.19
N THR A 42 12.42 1.85 5.53
CA THR A 42 13.40 2.70 4.83
C THR A 42 14.43 3.30 5.80
N LEU A 43 14.00 3.74 6.99
CA LEU A 43 14.90 4.27 8.00
C LEU A 43 15.89 3.20 8.51
N VAL A 44 15.40 1.99 8.78
CA VAL A 44 16.24 0.86 9.21
C VAL A 44 17.22 0.48 8.10
N PHE A 45 16.74 0.38 6.87
CA PHE A 45 17.56 0.01 5.73
C PHE A 45 18.66 1.05 5.45
N ALA A 46 18.32 2.34 5.51
CA ALA A 46 19.28 3.43 5.36
C ALA A 46 20.35 3.42 6.47
N ARG A 47 19.97 3.12 7.72
CA ARG A 47 20.93 2.94 8.83
C ARG A 47 21.84 1.75 8.59
N ALA A 48 21.28 0.60 8.23
CA ALA A 48 22.06 -0.61 7.93
C ALA A 48 23.09 -0.38 6.82
N ILE A 49 22.73 0.31 5.73
CA ILE A 49 23.67 0.66 4.66
C ILE A 49 24.76 1.61 5.16
N ARG A 50 24.40 2.61 5.96
CA ARG A 50 25.37 3.56 6.51
C ARG A 50 26.37 2.86 7.42
N ASP A 51 25.91 1.97 8.28
CA ASP A 51 26.76 1.20 9.19
C ASP A 51 27.66 0.24 8.42
N ALA A 52 27.13 -0.47 7.42
CA ALA A 52 27.93 -1.33 6.54
C ALA A 52 29.03 -0.55 5.78
N LYS A 53 28.71 0.65 5.28
CA LYS A 53 29.68 1.50 4.56
C LYS A 53 30.75 2.08 5.49
N ASN A 54 30.39 2.41 6.73
CA ASN A 54 31.35 2.96 7.70
C ASN A 54 32.25 1.86 8.28
N GLY A 55 31.73 0.63 8.47
CA GLY A 55 32.53 -0.51 8.90
C GLY A 55 33.61 -0.94 7.89
N HIS A 56 33.42 -0.65 6.59
CA HIS A 56 34.43 -0.91 5.55
C HIS A 56 35.57 0.13 5.53
N LYS A 57 35.38 1.33 6.10
CA LYS A 57 36.37 2.42 6.02
C LYS A 57 37.44 2.38 7.12
N GLU A 58 37.29 1.50 8.10
CA GLU A 58 38.22 1.35 9.22
C GLU A 58 39.19 0.15 9.07
N HIS A 59 39.23 -0.46 7.88
CA HIS A 59 40.25 -1.42 7.46
C HIS A 59 41.11 -0.84 6.33
#